data_AF-A0A6T5S8R5-F1
#
_entry.id   AF-A0A6T5S8R5-F1
#
_cell.length_a   1.000
_cell.length_b   1.000
_cell.length_c   1.000
_cell.angle_alpha   90.00
_cell.angle_beta   90.00
_cell.angle_gamma   90.00
#
_symmetry.space_group_name_H-M   'P 1'
#
loop_
_entity.id
_entity.type
_entity.pdbx_description
1 polymer ?
#
loop_
_entity_poly.entity_id
_entity_poly.type
_entity_poly.pdbx_seq_one_letter_code
_entity_poly.pdbx_strand_id
1 'polypeptide(L)'
;IEEVEPNKLEIAVHIRAEIPDNHFGANVSIEVPLPHSTTTATCNVVSTPGATGVNAEYVSQDKKLVWTLKKFPGCTEQTMRAKITLSGPCTSQIRREIGPINMSYEIPMYNVSSLQVRYLRIAENMPGYTPYRWVRYVTQSNSYVCRL
;
A
#
# COMPACT_ATOMS: atom_id res chain seq x y z
N ILE A 1 -10.87 -14.55 -1.71
CA ILE A 1 -10.32 -15.28 -2.89
C ILE A 1 -11.40 -16.23 -3.33
N GLU A 2 -11.84 -16.11 -4.57
CA GLU A 2 -12.92 -16.93 -5.12
C GLU A 2 -12.38 -17.78 -6.27
N GLU A 3 -12.78 -19.05 -6.31
CA GLU A 3 -12.58 -19.90 -7.49
C GLU A 3 -13.69 -19.62 -8.47
N VAL A 4 -13.34 -19.22 -9.70
CA VAL A 4 -14.33 -18.96 -10.74
C VAL A 4 -14.46 -20.17 -11.66
N GLU A 5 -13.33 -20.77 -11.99
CA GLU A 5 -13.19 -21.99 -12.79
C GLU A 5 -12.02 -22.81 -12.22
N PRO A 6 -11.87 -24.10 -12.57
CA PRO A 6 -10.80 -24.93 -12.03
C PRO A 6 -9.40 -24.31 -12.13
N ASN A 7 -9.11 -23.55 -13.19
CA ASN A 7 -7.80 -22.90 -13.39
C ASN A 7 -7.85 -21.37 -13.27
N LYS A 8 -8.98 -20.79 -12.81
CA LYS A 8 -9.14 -19.33 -12.69
C LYS A 8 -9.53 -18.90 -11.29
N LEU A 9 -8.85 -17.88 -10.81
CA LEU A 9 -9.06 -17.29 -9.49
C LEU A 9 -9.42 -15.82 -9.61
N GLU A 10 -10.26 -15.34 -8.71
CA GLU A 10 -10.47 -13.92 -8.49
C GLU A 10 -10.00 -13.52 -7.09
N ILE A 11 -9.19 -12.46 -7.02
CA ILE A 11 -8.74 -11.84 -5.77
C ILE A 11 -9.26 -10.40 -5.76
N ALA A 12 -10.00 -10.05 -4.72
CA ALA A 12 -10.36 -8.66 -4.42
C ALA A 12 -9.55 -8.19 -3.21
N VAL A 13 -8.83 -7.08 -3.37
CA VAL A 13 -8.10 -6.41 -2.29
C VAL A 13 -8.77 -5.08 -2.02
N HIS A 14 -9.22 -4.90 -0.78
CA HIS A 14 -9.85 -3.68 -0.29
C HIS A 14 -8.89 -2.98 0.66
N ILE A 15 -8.62 -1.70 0.41
CA ILE A 15 -7.79 -0.86 1.28
C ILE A 15 -8.60 0.36 1.73
N ARG A 16 -8.38 0.78 2.98
CA ARG A 16 -8.99 1.98 3.58
C ARG A 16 -7.89 2.84 4.20
N ALA A 17 -7.93 4.14 3.92
CA ALA A 17 -7.06 5.11 4.54
C ALA A 17 -7.70 5.62 5.85
N GLU A 18 -7.38 4.98 6.98
CA GLU A 18 -7.84 5.39 8.32
C GLU A 18 -6.98 6.53 8.90
N ILE A 19 -6.84 7.59 8.13
CA ILE A 19 -6.20 8.85 8.51
C ILE A 19 -7.15 10.01 8.18
N PRO A 20 -7.01 11.17 8.84
CA PRO A 20 -7.89 12.31 8.58
C PRO A 20 -7.86 12.75 7.10
N ASP A 21 -8.96 13.31 6.63
CA ASP A 21 -9.21 13.71 5.23
C ASP A 21 -8.25 14.79 4.70
N ASN A 22 -7.66 15.60 5.58
CA ASN A 22 -6.63 16.58 5.26
C ASN A 22 -5.22 15.97 5.08
N HIS A 23 -5.05 14.67 5.32
CA HIS A 23 -3.83 13.90 5.08
C HIS A 23 -3.99 12.91 3.93
N PHE A 24 -2.88 12.33 3.48
CA PHE A 24 -2.86 11.33 2.42
C PHE A 24 -1.67 10.38 2.57
N GLY A 25 -1.83 9.15 2.11
CA GLY A 25 -0.71 8.23 1.85
C GLY A 25 -0.02 8.59 0.54
N ALA A 26 1.29 8.80 0.58
CA ALA A 26 2.16 9.03 -0.55
C ALA A 26 2.86 7.73 -0.95
N ASN A 27 3.03 7.52 -2.26
CA ASN A 27 3.76 6.39 -2.85
C ASN A 27 3.34 5.04 -2.23
N VAL A 28 2.02 4.84 -2.13
CA VAL A 28 1.46 3.59 -1.61
C VAL A 28 1.72 2.48 -2.63
N SER A 29 2.30 1.37 -2.19
CA SER A 29 2.49 0.17 -2.99
C SER A 29 1.94 -1.04 -2.24
N ILE A 30 1.14 -1.85 -2.91
CA ILE A 30 0.57 -3.08 -2.40
C ILE A 30 1.09 -4.21 -3.28
N GLU A 31 1.71 -5.20 -2.65
CA GLU A 31 2.22 -6.39 -3.33
C GLU A 31 1.45 -7.63 -2.88
N VAL A 32 0.92 -8.38 -3.84
CA VAL A 32 0.22 -9.64 -3.59
C VAL A 32 0.99 -10.77 -4.28
N PRO A 33 1.75 -11.59 -3.53
CA PRO A 33 2.40 -12.76 -4.11
C PRO A 33 1.37 -13.74 -4.64
N LEU A 34 1.59 -14.24 -5.85
CA LEU A 34 0.75 -15.21 -6.54
C LEU A 34 1.46 -16.57 -6.64
N PRO A 35 0.72 -17.67 -6.91
CA PRO A 35 1.32 -18.99 -7.08
C PRO A 35 2.24 -19.04 -8.29
N HIS A 36 3.24 -19.93 -8.25
CA HIS A 36 4.21 -20.08 -9.34
C HIS A 36 3.57 -20.51 -10.66
N SER A 37 2.45 -21.24 -10.58
CA SER A 37 1.64 -21.69 -11.71
C SER A 37 0.85 -20.57 -12.40
N THR A 38 0.94 -19.32 -11.95
CA THR A 38 0.27 -18.18 -12.59
C THR A 38 0.84 -17.92 -13.98
N THR A 39 -0.02 -18.02 -14.99
CA THR A 39 0.30 -17.72 -16.39
C THR A 39 0.02 -16.27 -16.72
N THR A 40 -1.19 -15.79 -16.42
CA THR A 40 -1.62 -14.41 -16.64
C THR A 40 -2.43 -13.89 -15.48
N ALA A 41 -2.38 -12.58 -15.25
CA ALA A 41 -3.31 -11.91 -14.35
C ALA A 41 -3.66 -10.52 -14.88
N THR A 42 -4.94 -10.16 -14.76
CA THR A 42 -5.47 -8.85 -15.19
C THR A 42 -6.04 -8.14 -13.99
N CYS A 43 -5.63 -6.88 -13.78
CA CYS A 43 -6.07 -6.06 -12.67
C CYS A 43 -7.06 -5.02 -13.14
N ASN A 44 -8.16 -4.86 -12.42
CA ASN A 44 -9.13 -3.80 -12.59
C ASN A 44 -9.21 -3.01 -11.28
N VAL A 45 -8.99 -1.70 -11.39
CA VAL A 45 -9.08 -0.78 -10.26
C VAL A 45 -10.06 0.32 -10.61
N VAL A 46 -11.00 0.58 -9.72
CA VAL A 46 -11.84 1.78 -9.79
C VAL A 46 -11.18 2.83 -8.91
N SER A 47 -10.76 3.93 -9.53
CA SER A 47 -10.08 5.01 -8.82
C SER A 47 -11.07 5.85 -8.00
N THR A 48 -10.75 6.02 -6.72
CA THR A 48 -11.53 6.85 -5.80
C THR A 48 -11.20 8.33 -6.03
N PRO A 49 -12.17 9.26 -5.88
CA PRO A 49 -11.90 10.69 -6.04
C PRO A 49 -10.70 11.17 -5.21
N GLY A 50 -9.82 11.95 -5.85
CA GLY A 50 -8.61 12.48 -5.22
C GLY A 50 -7.41 11.53 -5.20
N ALA A 51 -7.60 10.24 -5.47
CA ALA A 51 -6.50 9.31 -5.67
C ALA A 51 -5.82 9.57 -7.02
N THR A 52 -4.49 9.61 -7.05
CA THR A 52 -3.74 9.88 -8.29
C THR A 52 -2.60 8.90 -8.48
N GLY A 53 -2.20 8.70 -9.75
CA GLY A 53 -1.15 7.76 -10.11
C GLY A 53 -1.49 6.32 -9.73
N VAL A 54 -2.76 5.95 -9.86
CA VAL A 54 -3.25 4.59 -9.60
C VAL A 54 -2.85 3.70 -10.77
N ASN A 55 -2.09 2.64 -10.50
CA ASN A 55 -1.70 1.64 -11.49
C ASN A 55 -1.65 0.26 -10.83
N ALA A 56 -2.18 -0.76 -11.48
CA ALA A 56 -2.09 -2.14 -11.02
C ALA A 56 -1.66 -3.05 -12.16
N GLU A 57 -0.64 -3.86 -11.92
CA GLU A 57 -0.06 -4.74 -12.91
C GLU A 57 0.38 -6.08 -12.31
N TYR A 58 0.53 -7.07 -13.18
CA TYR A 58 1.10 -8.37 -12.83
C TYR A 58 2.55 -8.42 -13.29
N VAL A 59 3.46 -8.59 -12.34
CA VAL A 59 4.89 -8.76 -12.60
C VAL A 59 5.18 -10.26 -12.70
N SER A 60 5.25 -10.75 -13.94
CA SER A 60 5.36 -12.19 -14.23
C SER A 60 6.67 -12.83 -13.78
N GLN A 61 7.76 -12.06 -13.77
CA GLN A 61 9.08 -12.49 -13.30
C GLN A 61 9.07 -12.82 -11.80
N ASP A 62 8.40 -11.99 -11.01
CA ASP A 62 8.34 -12.10 -9.55
C ASP A 62 7.08 -12.84 -9.06
N LYS A 63 6.21 -13.26 -9.97
CA LYS A 63 4.92 -13.90 -9.68
C LYS A 63 4.10 -13.11 -8.65
N LYS A 64 3.96 -11.80 -8.83
CA LYS A 64 3.20 -10.94 -7.90
C LYS A 64 2.38 -9.90 -8.62
N LEU A 65 1.27 -9.50 -8.01
CA LEU A 65 0.56 -8.29 -8.38
C LEU A 65 1.21 -7.12 -7.66
N VAL A 66 1.38 -6.01 -8.38
CA VAL A 66 1.86 -4.74 -7.84
C VAL A 66 0.79 -3.70 -8.10
N TRP A 67 0.24 -3.12 -7.04
CA TRP A 67 -0.75 -2.07 -7.10
C TRP A 67 -0.22 -0.80 -6.41
N THR A 68 -0.05 0.26 -7.19
CA THR A 68 0.56 1.51 -6.75
C THR A 68 -0.42 2.69 -6.80
N LEU A 69 -0.24 3.64 -5.88
CA LEU A 69 -0.95 4.90 -5.82
C LEU A 69 0.05 5.99 -5.43
N LYS A 70 0.24 7.01 -6.28
CA LYS A 70 1.09 8.16 -5.93
C LYS A 70 0.51 8.96 -4.77
N LYS A 71 -0.83 9.08 -4.74
CA LYS A 71 -1.58 9.74 -3.66
C LYS A 71 -2.82 8.92 -3.32
N PHE A 72 -2.98 8.57 -2.06
CA PHE A 72 -4.16 7.90 -1.50
C PHE A 72 -4.79 8.77 -0.41
N PRO A 73 -5.94 9.43 -0.67
CA PRO A 73 -6.54 10.38 0.28
C PRO A 73 -6.99 9.72 1.59
N GLY A 74 -6.87 10.46 2.70
CA GLY A 74 -7.44 10.06 3.98
C GLY A 74 -8.97 9.92 3.94
N CYS A 75 -9.52 9.11 4.83
CA CYS A 75 -10.95 8.79 4.90
C CYS A 75 -11.55 8.24 3.61
N THR A 76 -10.74 7.65 2.72
CA THR A 76 -11.22 7.02 1.49
C THR A 76 -10.91 5.53 1.45
N GLU A 77 -11.64 4.82 0.59
CA GLU A 77 -11.46 3.40 0.33
C GLU A 77 -11.14 3.17 -1.14
N GLN A 78 -10.41 2.12 -1.45
CA GLN A 78 -10.19 1.70 -2.82
C GLN A 78 -10.15 0.18 -2.93
N THR A 79 -10.58 -0.32 -4.09
CA THR A 79 -10.65 -1.77 -4.36
C THR A 79 -9.93 -2.08 -5.66
N MET A 80 -9.06 -3.09 -5.61
CA MET A 80 -8.48 -3.74 -6.79
C MET A 80 -9.06 -5.14 -6.91
N ARG A 81 -9.53 -5.50 -8.11
CA ARG A 81 -9.94 -6.87 -8.47
C ARG A 81 -8.98 -7.43 -9.49
N ALA A 82 -8.42 -8.60 -9.22
CA ALA A 82 -7.52 -9.30 -10.10
C ALA A 82 -8.12 -10.64 -10.53
N LYS A 83 -8.17 -10.88 -11.85
CA LYS A 83 -8.50 -12.18 -12.43
C LYS A 83 -7.21 -12.88 -12.81
N ILE A 84 -7.01 -14.07 -12.29
CA ILE A 84 -5.76 -14.82 -12.39
C ILE A 84 -6.05 -16.13 -13.12
N THR A 85 -5.20 -16.45 -14.10
CA THR A 85 -5.23 -17.73 -14.81
C THR A 85 -3.99 -18.53 -14.41
N LEU A 86 -4.21 -19.80 -14.08
CA LEU A 86 -3.18 -20.76 -13.73
C LEU A 86 -2.92 -21.72 -14.90
N SER A 87 -1.73 -22.31 -14.94
CA SER A 87 -1.38 -23.36 -15.91
C SER A 87 -2.06 -24.71 -15.64
N GLY A 88 -2.67 -24.88 -14.47
CA GLY A 88 -3.39 -26.09 -14.05
C GLY A 88 -4.43 -25.83 -12.96
N PRO A 89 -5.10 -26.89 -12.46
CA PRO A 89 -6.17 -26.77 -11.48
C PRO A 89 -5.73 -26.12 -10.18
N CYS A 90 -6.58 -25.27 -9.61
CA CYS A 90 -6.35 -24.56 -8.38
C CYS A 90 -6.61 -25.46 -7.16
N THR A 91 -5.59 -26.21 -6.77
CA THR A 91 -5.65 -27.03 -5.56
C THR A 91 -5.54 -26.18 -4.29
N SER A 92 -5.90 -26.77 -3.13
CA SER A 92 -5.72 -26.13 -1.83
C SER A 92 -4.25 -25.80 -1.51
N GLN A 93 -3.31 -26.58 -2.05
CA GLN A 93 -1.86 -26.33 -1.91
C GLN A 93 -1.45 -25.08 -2.71
N ILE A 94 -1.90 -24.96 -3.95
CA ILE A 94 -1.64 -23.78 -4.80
C ILE A 94 -2.22 -22.52 -4.18
N ARG A 95 -3.41 -22.59 -3.56
CA ARG A 95 -3.99 -21.43 -2.84
C ARG A 95 -3.13 -20.97 -1.68
N ARG A 96 -2.42 -21.87 -0.98
CA ARG A 96 -1.51 -21.54 0.12
C ARG A 96 -0.22 -20.87 -0.37
N GLU A 97 0.09 -20.95 -1.66
CA GLU A 97 1.20 -20.19 -2.25
C GLU A 97 0.87 -18.71 -2.44
N ILE A 98 -0.42 -18.33 -2.36
CA ILE A 98 -0.80 -16.91 -2.33
C ILE A 98 -0.28 -16.36 -1.01
N GLY A 99 0.83 -15.64 -1.10
CA GLY A 99 1.58 -15.16 0.03
C GLY A 99 0.86 -14.02 0.77
N PRO A 100 1.41 -13.59 1.91
CA PRO A 100 0.88 -12.45 2.61
C PRO A 100 0.97 -11.18 1.75
N ILE A 101 -0.04 -10.33 1.87
CA ILE A 101 -0.09 -9.03 1.19
C ILE A 101 0.84 -8.07 1.93
N ASN A 102 1.80 -7.51 1.23
CA ASN A 102 2.70 -6.49 1.76
C ASN A 102 2.22 -5.11 1.30
N MET A 103 2.31 -4.12 2.19
CA MET A 103 2.01 -2.73 1.86
C MET A 103 3.16 -1.82 2.28
N SER A 104 3.55 -0.90 1.40
CA SER A 104 4.44 0.20 1.73
C SER A 104 3.77 1.55 1.47
N TYR A 105 4.04 2.54 2.31
CA TYR A 105 3.49 3.89 2.21
C TYR A 105 4.31 4.89 3.03
N GLU A 106 4.18 6.17 2.69
CA GLU A 106 4.58 7.31 3.51
C GLU A 106 3.37 8.20 3.80
N ILE A 107 3.29 8.83 4.98
CA ILE A 107 2.30 9.86 5.28
C ILE A 107 3.06 11.12 5.71
N PRO A 108 3.09 12.17 4.86
CA PRO A 108 3.79 13.40 5.19
C PRO A 108 3.00 14.25 6.19
N MET A 109 3.72 14.96 7.05
CA MET A 109 3.18 15.89 8.05
C MET A 109 2.18 15.26 9.02
N TYR A 110 2.19 13.93 9.17
CA TYR A 110 1.31 13.19 10.06
C TYR A 110 2.12 12.26 10.96
N ASN A 111 1.69 12.17 12.22
CA ASN A 111 2.30 11.30 13.20
C ASN A 111 1.26 10.38 13.83
N VAL A 112 1.37 9.08 13.56
CA VAL A 112 0.48 8.05 14.10
C VAL A 112 0.69 7.82 15.60
N SER A 113 1.90 8.02 16.13
CA SER A 113 2.22 7.82 17.55
C SER A 113 1.71 8.94 18.46
N SER A 114 1.18 10.03 17.88
CA SER A 114 0.82 11.27 18.59
C SER A 114 2.01 11.97 19.30
N LEU A 115 3.26 11.58 19.02
CA LEU A 115 4.44 12.29 19.53
C LEU A 115 4.49 13.72 18.96
N GLN A 116 4.66 14.70 19.85
CA GLN A 116 4.74 16.11 19.48
C GLN A 116 5.96 16.77 20.13
N VAL A 117 6.79 17.40 19.30
CA VAL A 117 7.89 18.26 19.75
C VAL A 117 7.30 19.55 20.32
N ARG A 118 7.40 19.75 21.64
CA ARG A 118 6.87 20.95 22.32
C ARG A 118 7.81 22.16 22.24
N TYR A 119 9.12 21.93 22.42
CA TYR A 119 10.13 22.99 22.35
C TYR A 119 11.49 22.44 21.96
N LEU A 120 12.29 23.28 21.31
CA LEU A 120 13.71 23.04 21.02
C LEU A 120 14.53 24.15 21.68
N ARG A 121 15.20 23.82 22.78
CA ARG A 121 16.07 24.76 23.50
C ARG A 121 17.47 24.74 22.87
N ILE A 122 18.00 25.92 22.60
CA ILE A 122 19.36 26.11 22.10
C ILE A 122 20.15 26.74 23.25
N ALA A 123 21.24 26.09 23.65
CA ALA A 123 21.97 26.43 24.87
C ALA A 123 22.81 27.71 24.71
N GLU A 124 23.40 27.91 23.54
CA GLU A 124 24.26 29.05 23.24
C GLU A 124 23.52 30.05 22.34
N ASN A 125 23.21 31.22 22.90
CA ASN A 125 22.74 32.36 22.13
C ASN A 125 23.96 33.21 21.77
N MET A 126 24.47 33.07 20.55
CA MET A 126 25.45 34.01 20.02
C MET A 126 24.78 35.40 19.84
N PRO A 127 25.42 36.50 20.28
CA PRO A 127 24.88 37.85 20.07
C PRO A 127 24.59 38.09 18.59
N GLY A 128 23.34 38.48 18.27
CA GLY A 128 22.90 38.72 16.90
C GLY A 128 22.48 37.49 16.09
N TYR A 129 22.54 36.27 16.67
CA TYR A 129 22.13 35.04 15.97
C TYR A 129 20.82 34.49 16.52
N THR A 130 19.76 34.53 15.69
CA THR A 130 18.49 33.85 15.97
C THR A 130 18.30 32.69 15.00
N PRO A 131 18.52 31.43 15.42
CA PRO A 131 18.43 30.27 14.55
C PRO A 131 16.99 29.97 14.11
N TYR A 132 16.84 29.57 12.85
CA TYR A 132 15.57 29.05 12.32
C TYR A 132 15.29 27.66 12.87
N ARG A 133 14.03 27.37 13.20
CA ARG A 133 13.59 26.09 13.78
C ARG A 133 12.48 25.51 12.91
N TRP A 134 12.62 24.24 12.55
CA TRP A 134 11.60 23.52 11.78
C TRP A 134 11.48 22.09 12.29
N VAL A 135 10.28 21.53 12.16
CA VAL A 135 9.98 20.13 12.47
C VAL A 135 9.12 19.60 11.33
N ARG A 136 9.44 18.40 10.85
CA ARG A 136 8.62 17.65 9.90
C ARG A 136 8.34 16.28 10.48
N TYR A 137 7.07 15.90 10.53
CA TYR A 137 6.68 14.54 10.83
C TYR A 137 6.53 13.75 9.52
N VAL A 138 7.05 12.53 9.52
CA VAL A 138 6.89 11.59 8.41
C VAL A 138 6.59 10.24 9.04
N THR A 139 5.44 9.67 8.71
CA THR A 139 5.14 8.27 9.05
C THR A 139 5.49 7.41 7.85
N GLN A 140 6.28 6.36 8.03
CA GLN A 140 6.56 5.37 6.99
C GLN A 140 6.16 3.99 7.47
N SER A 141 5.63 3.19 6.55
CA SER A 141 5.46 1.76 6.77
C SER A 141 6.82 1.07 6.94
N ASN A 142 6.91 0.12 7.86
CA ASN A 142 8.01 -0.85 7.89
C ASN A 142 7.46 -2.22 7.42
N SER A 143 7.36 -3.20 8.31
CA SER A 143 6.68 -4.47 8.01
C SER A 143 5.17 -4.33 8.18
N TYR A 144 4.48 -3.85 7.15
CA TYR A 144 3.02 -3.80 7.10
C TYR A 144 2.48 -4.94 6.23
N VAL A 145 2.02 -6.00 6.90
CA VAL A 145 1.71 -7.29 6.27
C VAL A 145 0.32 -7.76 6.69
N CYS A 146 -0.49 -8.19 5.71
CA CYS A 146 -1.79 -8.81 5.93
C CYS A 146 -1.75 -10.27 5.46
N ARG A 147 -2.16 -11.22 6.32
CA ARG A 147 -2.27 -12.64 5.97
C ARG A 147 -3.69 -12.96 5.53
N LEU A 148 -3.82 -13.76 4.47
CA LEU A 148 -5.07 -14.18 3.83
C LEU A 148 -5.71 -15.38 4.54
#